data_AF-A0A3M1K5R8-F1
#
_entry.id   AF-A0A3M1K5R8-F1
#
_cell.length_a   1.000
_cell.length_b   1.000
_cell.length_c   1.000
_cell.angle_alpha   90.00
_cell.angle_beta   90.00
_cell.angle_gamma   90.00
#
_symmetry.space_group_name_H-M   'P 1'
#
loop_
_entity.id
_entity.type
_entity.pdbx_description
1 polymer ?
#
loop_
_entity_poly.entity_id
_entity_poly.type
_entity_poly.pdbx_seq_one_letter_code
_entity_poly.pdbx_strand_id
1 'polypeptide(L)'
;MSEHTLTRADLTEAVYEEVGLSRNESAQLVESVLQMMMDRLIAGENVKISSFGSFLVRQKGERIGRNPKTGVEVPISPRRVVVFRPSQILKSRISESLDSSS
;
A
#
# COMPACT_ATOMS: atom_id res chain seq x y z
N MET A 1 4.72 -21.34 3.65
CA MET A 1 4.49 -19.88 3.52
C MET A 1 5.65 -19.18 4.20
N SER A 2 6.32 -18.24 3.54
CA SER A 2 7.50 -17.57 4.10
C SER A 2 7.12 -16.69 5.29
N GLU A 3 7.81 -16.84 6.42
CA GLU A 3 7.64 -16.00 7.61
C GLU A 3 8.24 -14.59 7.49
N HIS A 4 8.86 -14.27 6.36
CA HIS A 4 9.52 -12.98 6.18
C HIS A 4 8.54 -11.91 5.70
N THR A 5 8.28 -10.91 6.55
CA THR A 5 7.55 -9.70 6.17
C THR A 5 8.53 -8.65 5.68
N LEU A 6 8.39 -8.20 4.43
CA LEU A 6 9.21 -7.11 3.88
C LEU A 6 8.98 -5.81 4.67
N THR A 7 10.06 -5.19 5.13
CA THR A 7 10.07 -3.97 5.92
C THR A 7 10.71 -2.81 5.16
N ARG A 8 10.65 -1.61 5.74
CA ARG A 8 11.35 -0.43 5.20
C ARG A 8 12.88 -0.60 5.21
N ALA A 9 13.42 -1.38 6.15
CA ALA A 9 14.85 -1.68 6.18
C ALA A 9 15.25 -2.49 4.94
N ASP A 10 14.46 -3.50 4.58
CA ASP A 10 14.70 -4.33 3.38
C ASP A 10 14.65 -3.50 2.09
N LEU A 11 13.71 -2.56 2.00
CA LEU A 11 13.66 -1.61 0.87
C LEU A 11 14.90 -0.71 0.80
N THR A 12 15.43 -0.31 1.97
CA THR A 12 16.66 0.50 2.05
C THR A 12 17.86 -0.30 1.57
N GLU A 13 17.98 -1.56 2.01
CA GLU A 13 19.04 -2.46 1.56
C GLU A 13 18.98 -2.70 0.05
N ALA A 14 17.79 -2.92 -0.50
CA ALA A 14 17.62 -3.09 -1.95
C ALA A 14 18.09 -1.86 -2.75
N VAL A 15 17.81 -0.63 -2.27
CA VAL A 15 18.31 0.60 -2.92
C VAL A 15 19.82 0.75 -2.75
N TYR A 16 20.35 0.41 -1.58
CA TYR A 16 21.79 0.44 -1.30
C TYR A 16 22.57 -0.48 -2.25
N GLU A 17 22.10 -1.72 -2.43
CA GLU A 17 22.75 -2.73 -3.29
C GLU A 17 22.73 -2.34 -4.77
N GLU A 18 21.64 -1.74 -5.25
CA GLU A 18 21.47 -1.39 -6.67
C GLU A 18 22.17 -0.08 -7.07
N VAL A 19 22.15 0.94 -6.20
CA VAL A 19 22.57 2.31 -6.57
C VAL A 19 23.97 2.66 -6.04
N GLY A 20 24.52 1.86 -5.12
CA GLY A 20 25.88 2.07 -4.57
C GLY A 20 26.03 3.35 -3.72
N LEU A 21 24.91 3.95 -3.30
CA LEU A 21 24.88 5.06 -2.34
C LEU A 21 25.24 4.57 -0.93
N SER A 22 25.45 5.48 0.02
CA SER A 22 25.53 5.07 1.42
C SER A 22 24.18 4.54 1.93
N ARG A 23 24.20 3.73 2.99
CA ARG A 23 22.98 3.24 3.66
C ARG A 23 22.09 4.39 4.14
N ASN A 24 22.70 5.48 4.62
CA ASN A 24 21.97 6.67 5.07
C ASN A 24 21.26 7.38 3.91
N GLU A 25 21.95 7.58 2.78
CA GLU A 25 21.34 8.19 1.59
C GLU A 25 20.23 7.31 1.03
N SER A 26 20.44 5.99 0.99
CA SER A 26 19.44 5.02 0.56
C SER A 26 18.18 5.07 1.44
N ALA A 27 18.36 5.15 2.77
CA ALA A 27 17.25 5.27 3.72
C ALA A 27 16.48 6.58 3.51
N GLN A 28 17.19 7.69 3.28
CA GLN A 28 16.60 9.00 3.01
C GLN A 28 15.80 8.99 1.70
N LEU A 29 16.26 8.31 0.65
CA LEU A 29 15.52 8.20 -0.61
C LEU A 29 14.22 7.40 -0.43
N VAL A 30 14.29 6.24 0.24
CA VAL A 30 13.09 5.43 0.52
C VAL A 30 12.09 6.24 1.34
N GLU A 31 12.54 6.94 2.38
CA GLU A 31 11.68 7.78 3.20
C GLU A 31 11.06 8.92 2.39
N SER A 32 11.83 9.58 1.53
CA SER A 32 11.35 10.67 0.69
C SER A 32 10.23 10.23 -0.26
N VAL A 33 10.34 9.03 -0.84
CA VAL A 33 9.28 8.46 -1.69
C VAL A 33 8.02 8.20 -0.88
N LEU A 34 8.15 7.56 0.29
CA LEU A 34 7.00 7.26 1.16
C LEU A 34 6.31 8.55 1.63
N GLN A 35 7.10 9.55 2.05
CA GLN A 35 6.58 10.84 2.47
C GLN A 35 5.81 11.53 1.35
N MET A 36 6.37 11.56 0.13
CA MET A 36 5.70 12.13 -1.03
C MET A 36 4.36 11.43 -1.32
N MET A 37 4.31 10.10 -1.21
CA MET A 37 3.06 9.36 -1.38
C MET A 37 2.03 9.72 -0.30
N MET A 38 2.46 9.81 0.96
CA MET A 38 1.60 10.17 2.08
C MET A 38 1.00 11.57 1.90
N ASP A 39 1.82 12.56 1.55
CA ASP A 39 1.40 13.94 1.37
C ASP A 39 0.31 14.07 0.30
N ARG A 40 0.47 13.36 -0.84
CA ARG A 40 -0.52 13.36 -1.93
C ARG A 40 -1.83 12.70 -1.51
N LEU A 41 -1.76 11.57 -0.80
CA LEU A 41 -2.96 10.89 -0.31
C LEU A 41 -3.70 11.73 0.75
N ILE A 42 -2.98 12.44 1.62
CA ILE A 42 -3.54 13.36 2.62
C ILE A 42 -4.25 14.53 1.93
N ALA A 43 -3.67 15.05 0.85
CA ALA A 43 -4.28 16.08 0.01
C ALA A 43 -5.52 15.59 -0.74
N GLY A 44 -5.81 14.28 -0.73
CA GLY A 44 -6.95 13.68 -1.43
C GLY A 44 -6.65 13.31 -2.88
N GLU A 45 -5.39 13.39 -3.30
CA GLU A 45 -4.93 13.01 -4.62
C GLU A 45 -4.70 11.49 -4.70
N ASN A 46 -4.78 10.94 -5.91
CA ASN A 46 -4.49 9.51 -6.14
C ASN A 46 -3.01 9.33 -6.48
N VAL A 47 -2.41 8.24 -6.01
CA VAL A 47 -1.05 7.85 -6.37
C VAL A 47 -1.11 6.64 -7.31
N LYS A 48 -0.41 6.71 -8.44
CA LYS A 48 -0.32 5.61 -9.41
C LYS A 48 1.14 5.22 -9.60
N ILE A 49 1.43 3.94 -9.42
CA ILE A 49 2.74 3.35 -9.69
C ILE A 49 2.52 2.32 -10.82
N SER A 50 3.01 2.65 -12.01
CA SER A 50 2.92 1.76 -13.18
C SER A 50 3.47 0.37 -12.85
N SER A 51 2.91 -0.67 -13.49
CA SER A 51 3.14 -2.10 -13.23
C SER A 51 2.83 -2.61 -11.82
N PHE A 52 2.77 -1.76 -10.79
CA PHE A 52 2.43 -2.15 -9.42
C PHE A 52 0.95 -1.99 -9.11
N GLY A 53 0.42 -0.76 -9.16
CA GLY A 53 -0.98 -0.50 -8.82
C GLY A 53 -1.31 0.97 -8.60
N SER A 54 -2.44 1.22 -7.97
CA SER A 54 -2.90 2.58 -7.66
C SER A 54 -3.50 2.66 -6.27
N PHE A 55 -3.14 3.70 -5.53
CA PHE A 55 -3.74 4.09 -4.27
C PHE A 55 -4.76 5.19 -4.54
N LEU A 56 -6.03 4.88 -4.27
CA LEU A 56 -7.14 5.78 -4.55
C LEU A 56 -7.72 6.34 -3.25
N VAL A 57 -7.89 7.66 -3.17
CA VAL A 57 -8.62 8.29 -2.06
C VAL A 57 -10.11 8.29 -2.40
N ARG A 58 -10.91 7.75 -1.48
CA ARG A 58 -12.38 7.68 -1.62
C ARG A 58 -13.03 8.32 -0.42
N GLN A 59 -14.04 9.14 -0.66
CA GLN A 59 -14.95 9.59 0.38
C GLN A 59 -16.04 8.53 0.57
N LYS A 60 -16.25 8.12 1.82
CA LYS A 60 -17.34 7.25 2.23
C LYS A 60 -18.33 8.11 3.00
N GLY A 61 -19.57 8.14 2.54
CA GLY A 61 -20.66 8.82 3.24
C GLY A 61 -21.04 8.11 4.53
N GLU A 62 -21.94 8.76 5.27
CA GLU A 62 -22.53 8.18 6.47
C GLU A 62 -23.36 6.95 6.11
N ARG A 63 -23.32 5.95 6.98
CA ARG A 63 -24.19 4.78 6.87
C ARG A 63 -24.40 4.15 8.23
N ILE A 64 -25.47 3.39 8.38
CA ILE A 64 -25.71 2.58 9.57
C ILE A 64 -24.94 1.26 9.43
N GLY A 65 -24.08 0.97 10.40
CA GLY A 65 -23.44 -0.33 10.57
C GLY A 65 -24.07 -1.11 11.71
N ARG A 66 -23.62 -2.34 11.92
CA ARG A 66 -23.99 -3.14 13.10
C ARG A 66 -22.76 -3.57 13.85
N ASN A 67 -22.82 -3.52 15.18
CA ASN A 67 -21.77 -4.08 16.02
C ASN A 67 -21.73 -5.61 15.79
N PRO A 68 -20.61 -6.18 15.31
CA PRO A 68 -20.54 -7.60 14.99
C PRO A 68 -20.83 -8.53 16.19
N LYS A 69 -20.61 -8.06 17.42
CA LYS A 69 -20.82 -8.84 18.64
C LYS A 69 -22.24 -8.75 19.18
N THR A 70 -22.92 -7.60 19.05
CA THR A 70 -24.22 -7.35 19.69
C THR A 70 -25.38 -7.15 18.71
N GLY A 71 -25.11 -6.98 17.42
CA GLY A 71 -26.12 -6.72 16.39
C GLY A 71 -26.72 -5.31 16.41
N VAL A 72 -26.41 -4.50 17.43
CA VAL A 72 -26.94 -3.13 17.59
C VAL A 72 -26.47 -2.25 16.44
N GLU A 73 -27.39 -1.47 15.90
CA GLU A 73 -27.13 -0.51 14.84
C GLU A 73 -26.37 0.71 15.38
N VAL A 74 -25.26 1.05 14.73
CA VAL A 74 -24.38 2.17 15.11
C VAL A 74 -24.09 3.01 13.87
N PRO A 75 -24.25 4.34 13.93
CA PRO A 75 -23.89 5.21 12.82
C PRO A 75 -22.37 5.17 12.57
N ILE A 76 -21.99 5.07 11.29
CA ILE A 76 -20.61 5.14 10.84
C ILE A 76 -20.44 6.48 10.15
N SER A 77 -19.69 7.37 10.82
CA SER A 77 -19.45 8.72 10.32
C SER A 77 -18.75 8.73 8.95
N PRO A 78 -19.02 9.76 8.13
CA PRO A 78 -18.32 9.97 6.87
C PRO A 78 -16.80 10.04 7.08
N ARG A 79 -16.03 9.44 6.17
CA ARG A 79 -14.57 9.48 6.23
C ARG A 79 -13.91 9.33 4.87
N ARG A 80 -12.65 9.76 4.78
CA ARG A 80 -11.76 9.42 3.66
C ARG A 80 -11.11 8.06 3.93
N VAL A 81 -11.02 7.23 2.90
CA VAL A 81 -10.33 5.95 2.94
C VAL A 81 -9.39 5.83 1.74
N VAL A 82 -8.27 5.14 1.94
CA VAL A 82 -7.37 4.76 0.84
C VAL A 82 -7.72 3.34 0.39
N VAL A 83 -7.80 3.13 -0.92
CA VAL A 83 -8.02 1.81 -1.53
C VAL A 83 -6.85 1.52 -2.45
N PHE A 84 -6.13 0.42 -2.19
CA PHE A 84 -5.15 -0.10 -3.14
C PHE A 84 -5.85 -0.93 -4.22
N ARG A 85 -5.53 -0.65 -5.48
CA ARG A 85 -5.93 -1.44 -6.65
C ARG A 85 -4.68 -2.00 -7.30
N PRO A 86 -4.41 -3.32 -7.18
CA PRO A 86 -3.26 -3.93 -7.85
C PRO A 86 -3.44 -3.86 -9.37
N SER A 87 -2.33 -3.65 -10.08
CA SER A 87 -2.30 -3.66 -11.54
C SER A 87 -2.61 -5.06 -12.09
N GLN A 88 -2.98 -5.15 -13.37
CA GLN A 88 -3.13 -6.47 -14.01
C GLN A 88 -1.82 -7.24 -14.06
N ILE A 89 -0.69 -6.54 -14.31
CA ILE A 89 0.64 -7.16 -14.32
C ILE A 89 0.95 -7.81 -12.97
N LEU A 90 0.70 -7.11 -11.86
CA LEU A 90 0.94 -7.65 -10.52
C LEU A 90 0.03 -8.86 -10.24
N LYS A 91 -1.26 -8.78 -10.60
CA LYS A 91 -2.19 -9.90 -10.43
C LYS A 91 -1.78 -11.13 -11.24
N SER A 92 -1.40 -10.96 -12.51
CA SER A 92 -0.95 -12.05 -13.37
C SER A 92 0.29 -12.74 -12.80
N ARG A 93 1.29 -11.97 -12.38
CA ARG A 93 2.51 -12.52 -11.77
C ARG A 93 2.23 -13.31 -10.48
N ILE A 94 1.29 -12.85 -9.66
CA ILE A 94 0.87 -13.59 -8.45
C ILE A 94 0.20 -14.91 -8.85
N SER A 95 -0.68 -14.91 -9.85
CA SER A 95 -1.34 -16.13 -10.32
C SER A 95 -0.34 -17.14 -10.88
N GLU A 96 0.57 -16.72 -11.76
CA GLU A 96 1.60 -17.57 -12.37
C GLU A 96 2.55 -18.18 -11.33
N SER A 97 2.83 -17.46 -10.24
CA SER A 97 3.68 -17.96 -9.15
C SER A 97 3.06 -19.15 -8.40
N LEU A 98 1.72 -19.27 -8.38
CA LEU A 98 1.02 -20.40 -7.79
C LEU A 98 1.06 -21.64 -8.70
N ASP A 99 0.90 -21.44 -10.01
CA ASP A 99 0.89 -22.53 -10.99
C ASP A 99 2.27 -23.17 -11.17
N SER A 100 3.35 -22.39 -11.03
CA SER A 100 4.75 -22.86 -11.11
C SER A 100 5.25 -23.56 -9.83
N SER A 101 4.49 -23.46 -8.74
CA SER A 101 4.79 -24.10 -7.45
C SER A 101 3.94 -25.37 -7.22
N SER A 102 3.14 -25.78 -8.21
CA SER A 102 2.31 -26.99 -8.24
C SER A 102 2.89 -28.01 -9.21
#